data_AF-A0A846SGD8-F1
#
_entry.id   AF-A0A846SGD8-F1
#
_cell.length_a   1.000
_cell.length_b   1.000
_cell.length_c   1.000
_cell.angle_alpha   90.00
_cell.angle_beta   90.00
_cell.angle_gamma   90.00
#
_symmetry.space_group_name_H-M   'P 1'
#
loop_
_entity.id
_entity.type
_entity.pdbx_description
1 polymer ?
#
loop_
_entity_poly.entity_id
_entity_poly.type
_entity_poly.pdbx_seq_one_letter_code
_entity_poly.pdbx_strand_id
1 'polypeptide(L)'
;MDVSTFYALFSTTCFTLTGLWWNVVRARRDWTANPAMRRTIGGIYLSFLLPALMGLFAQVGGTETPILWRLSFVVVAIVGGASMVRLVAQARGDGTPASVRWIQAGTVVVYAAVAVIGVAPQIVAPLGLTGIQVEALLLIALVALGHALVWRFLVTDDVPE
;
A
#
# COMPACT_ATOMS: atom_id res chain seq x y z
N MET A 1 6.34 17.37 14.00
CA MET A 1 5.62 17.59 12.73
C MET A 1 4.15 17.34 13.02
N ASP A 2 3.25 18.22 12.59
CA ASP A 2 1.81 17.95 12.73
C ASP A 2 1.38 16.88 11.72
N VAL A 3 0.24 16.24 11.98
CA VAL A 3 -0.27 15.09 11.21
C VAL A 3 -0.64 15.49 9.76
N SER A 4 -1.13 16.71 9.55
CA SER A 4 -1.43 17.23 8.21
C SER A 4 -0.17 17.38 7.38
N THR A 5 0.88 17.98 7.95
CA THR A 5 2.19 18.10 7.28
C THR A 5 2.77 16.73 6.92
N PHE A 6 2.64 15.74 7.81
CA PHE A 6 3.05 14.36 7.51
C PHE A 6 2.30 13.80 6.29
N TYR A 7 0.97 13.86 6.28
CA TYR A 7 0.19 13.29 5.17
C TYR A 7 0.39 14.02 3.85
N ALA A 8 0.65 15.33 3.86
CA ALA A 8 1.00 16.10 2.68
C ALA A 8 2.31 15.61 2.04
N LEU A 9 3.38 15.51 2.85
CA LEU A 9 4.67 15.01 2.39
C LEU A 9 4.57 13.54 1.97
N PHE A 10 3.93 12.71 2.81
CA PHE A 10 3.75 11.28 2.57
C PHE A 10 3.01 11.01 1.26
N SER A 11 1.89 11.70 1.03
CA SER A 11 1.13 11.60 -0.22
C SER A 11 1.98 11.98 -1.43
N THR A 12 2.69 13.11 -1.34
CA THR A 12 3.57 13.61 -2.40
C THR A 12 4.67 12.60 -2.74
N THR A 13 5.31 12.02 -1.72
CA THR A 13 6.32 10.97 -1.91
C THR A 13 5.72 9.73 -2.58
N CYS A 14 4.55 9.26 -2.13
CA CYS A 14 3.92 8.07 -2.69
C CYS A 14 3.48 8.27 -4.15
N PHE A 15 2.93 9.44 -4.51
CA PHE A 15 2.64 9.77 -5.90
C PHE A 15 3.90 9.84 -6.76
N THR A 16 4.98 10.41 -6.22
CA THR A 16 6.28 10.45 -6.90
C THR A 16 6.79 9.05 -7.19
N LEU A 17 6.78 8.15 -6.19
CA LEU A 17 7.17 6.75 -6.36
C LEU A 17 6.28 6.03 -7.38
N THR A 18 4.98 6.31 -7.37
CA THR A 18 4.03 5.77 -8.36
C THR A 18 4.40 6.22 -9.78
N GLY A 19 4.77 7.50 -9.96
CA GLY A 19 5.24 8.04 -11.23
C GLY A 19 6.57 7.44 -11.69
N LEU A 20 7.53 7.28 -10.77
CA LEU A 20 8.81 6.61 -11.04
C LEU A 20 8.61 5.17 -11.48
N TRP A 21 7.73 4.42 -10.79
CA TRP A 21 7.39 3.05 -11.16
C TRP A 21 6.82 2.97 -12.57
N TRP A 22 5.93 3.89 -12.94
CA TRP A 22 5.38 3.96 -14.30
C TRP A 22 6.47 4.15 -15.37
N ASN A 23 7.47 4.98 -15.09
CA ASN A 23 8.59 5.17 -16.01
C ASN A 23 9.40 3.88 -16.21
N VAL A 24 9.64 3.11 -15.14
CA VAL A 24 10.32 1.80 -15.23
C VAL A 24 9.51 0.83 -16.09
N VAL A 25 8.20 0.72 -15.82
CA VAL A 25 7.30 -0.17 -16.59
C VAL A 25 7.24 0.23 -18.06
N ARG A 26 7.23 1.54 -18.36
CA ARG A 26 7.25 2.05 -19.74
C ARG A 26 8.54 1.69 -20.46
N ALA A 27 9.68 1.68 -19.75
CA ALA A 27 10.97 1.29 -20.31
C ALA A 27 11.06 -0.22 -20.60
N ARG A 28 10.38 -1.06 -19.82
CA ARG A 28 10.35 -2.53 -19.97
C ARG A 28 9.00 -3.03 -20.49
N ARG A 29 8.69 -2.71 -21.76
CA ARG A 29 7.41 -3.09 -22.40
C ARG A 29 7.21 -4.60 -22.50
N ASP A 30 8.30 -5.35 -22.59
CA ASP A 30 8.36 -6.81 -22.54
C ASP A 30 7.66 -7.37 -21.28
N TRP A 31 7.78 -6.69 -20.13
CA TRP A 31 7.09 -7.10 -18.90
C TRP A 31 5.57 -7.05 -19.03
N THR A 32 5.05 -6.14 -19.85
CA THR A 32 3.60 -6.00 -20.04
C THR A 32 3.02 -7.05 -20.98
N ALA A 33 3.86 -7.83 -21.68
CA ALA A 33 3.39 -8.92 -22.54
C ALA A 33 2.99 -10.17 -21.74
N ASN A 34 3.62 -10.43 -20.59
CA ASN A 34 3.33 -11.60 -19.76
C ASN A 34 2.18 -11.30 -18.75
N PRO A 35 1.06 -12.05 -18.77
CA PRO A 35 -0.06 -11.86 -17.84
C PRO A 35 0.31 -11.96 -16.36
N ALA A 36 1.25 -12.82 -15.98
CA ALA A 36 1.71 -12.94 -14.59
C ALA A 36 2.49 -11.68 -14.16
N MET A 37 3.38 -11.21 -15.03
CA MET A 37 4.20 -10.02 -14.82
C MET A 37 3.36 -8.75 -14.70
N ARG A 38 2.30 -8.61 -15.54
CA ARG A 38 1.34 -7.49 -15.44
C ARG A 38 0.68 -7.39 -14.06
N ARG A 39 0.41 -8.53 -13.40
CA ARG A 39 -0.20 -8.55 -12.07
C ARG A 39 0.77 -8.07 -11.01
N THR A 40 2.03 -8.51 -11.07
CA THR A 40 3.10 -8.02 -10.17
C THR A 40 3.31 -6.52 -10.33
N ILE A 41 3.36 -6.04 -11.58
CA ILE A 41 3.45 -4.60 -11.88
C ILE A 41 2.27 -3.81 -11.28
N GLY A 42 1.05 -4.33 -11.45
CA GLY A 42 -0.16 -3.72 -10.89
C GLY A 42 -0.16 -3.72 -9.36
N GLY A 43 0.31 -4.80 -8.74
CA GLY A 43 0.43 -4.91 -7.28
C GLY A 43 1.40 -3.89 -6.70
N ILE A 44 2.58 -3.72 -7.31
CA ILE A 44 3.56 -2.70 -6.92
C ILE A 44 2.96 -1.29 -7.11
N TYR A 45 2.31 -1.03 -8.25
CA TYR A 45 1.64 0.24 -8.49
C TYR A 45 0.62 0.58 -7.40
N LEU A 46 -0.24 -0.38 -7.04
CA LEU A 46 -1.24 -0.20 -5.98
C LEU A 46 -0.60 -0.01 -4.60
N SER A 47 0.57 -0.59 -4.34
CA SER A 47 1.28 -0.44 -3.06
C SER A 47 1.75 0.99 -2.78
N PHE A 48 1.88 1.84 -3.80
CA PHE A 48 2.21 3.26 -3.65
C PHE A 48 1.00 4.16 -3.87
N LEU A 49 0.14 3.85 -4.86
CA LEU A 49 -1.02 4.68 -5.16
C LEU A 49 -2.02 4.71 -4.00
N LEU A 50 -2.34 3.56 -3.41
CA LEU A 50 -3.37 3.50 -2.36
C LEU A 50 -2.94 4.28 -1.11
N PRO A 51 -1.71 4.14 -0.58
CA PRO A 51 -1.23 5.02 0.48
C PRO A 51 -1.20 6.51 0.11
N ALA A 52 -0.89 6.85 -1.15
CA ALA A 52 -0.92 8.24 -1.61
C ALA A 52 -2.33 8.84 -1.51
N LEU A 53 -3.34 8.11 -2.00
CA LEU A 53 -4.74 8.52 -1.93
C LEU A 53 -5.21 8.66 -0.49
N MET A 54 -4.84 7.71 0.38
CA MET A 54 -5.14 7.79 1.81
C MET A 54 -4.52 9.06 2.44
N GLY A 55 -3.28 9.39 2.09
CA GLY A 55 -2.66 10.64 2.51
C GLY A 55 -3.41 11.90 2.05
N LEU A 56 -3.95 11.93 0.83
CA LEU A 56 -4.81 13.04 0.38
C LEU A 56 -6.13 13.10 1.15
N PHE A 57 -6.80 11.97 1.35
CA PHE A 57 -8.07 11.95 2.08
C PHE A 57 -7.90 12.37 3.55
N ALA A 58 -6.77 12.03 4.17
CA ALA A 58 -6.45 12.52 5.51
C ALA A 58 -6.30 14.06 5.55
N GLN A 59 -5.77 14.67 4.50
CA GLN A 59 -5.68 16.14 4.39
C GLN A 59 -7.05 16.79 4.15
N VAL A 60 -7.92 16.17 3.35
CA VAL A 60 -9.27 16.68 3.09
C VAL A 60 -10.17 16.55 4.33
N GLY A 61 -10.11 15.41 5.02
CA GLY A 61 -10.95 15.14 6.19
C GLY A 61 -10.47 15.87 7.46
N GLY A 62 -9.15 16.05 7.60
CA GLY A 62 -8.53 16.72 8.74
C GLY A 62 -9.00 16.20 10.11
N THR A 63 -8.88 17.06 11.12
CA THR A 63 -9.45 16.82 12.47
C THR A 63 -10.90 17.28 12.58
N GLU A 64 -11.36 18.16 11.70
CA GLU A 64 -12.71 18.75 11.74
C GLU A 64 -13.78 17.81 11.21
N THR A 65 -13.45 16.93 10.26
CA THR A 65 -14.39 15.94 9.70
C THR A 65 -13.80 14.53 9.71
N PRO A 66 -13.67 13.90 10.90
CA PRO A 66 -13.02 12.59 11.02
C PRO A 66 -13.69 11.47 10.21
N ILE A 67 -14.96 11.63 9.87
CA ILE A 67 -15.72 10.66 9.09
C ILE A 67 -15.16 10.48 7.67
N LEU A 68 -14.63 11.55 7.05
CA LEU A 68 -14.16 11.52 5.65
C LEU A 68 -12.90 10.67 5.50
N TRP A 69 -11.90 10.88 6.36
CA TRP A 69 -10.69 10.06 6.32
C TRP A 69 -10.98 8.62 6.78
N ARG A 70 -11.87 8.40 7.74
CA ARG A 70 -12.23 7.04 8.19
C ARG A 70 -12.88 6.21 7.09
N LEU A 71 -13.90 6.76 6.44
CA LEU A 71 -14.61 6.04 5.36
C LEU A 71 -13.70 5.78 4.17
N SER A 72 -12.92 6.77 3.76
CA SER A 72 -11.96 6.60 2.66
C SER A 72 -10.89 5.57 2.98
N PHE A 73 -10.35 5.56 4.21
CA PHE A 73 -9.34 4.58 4.61
C PHE A 73 -9.90 3.16 4.63
N VAL A 74 -11.12 2.97 5.16
CA VAL A 74 -11.80 1.68 5.14
C VAL A 74 -12.04 1.21 3.70
N VAL A 75 -12.55 2.08 2.82
CA VAL A 75 -12.80 1.75 1.41
C VAL A 75 -11.49 1.38 0.70
N VAL A 76 -10.45 2.20 0.85
CA VAL A 76 -9.15 1.95 0.22
C VAL A 76 -8.51 0.68 0.78
N ALA A 77 -8.63 0.42 2.08
CA ALA A 77 -8.12 -0.80 2.69
C ALA A 77 -8.84 -2.06 2.20
N ILE A 78 -10.16 -2.01 1.99
CA ILE A 78 -10.90 -3.11 1.40
C ILE A 78 -10.43 -3.37 -0.04
N VAL A 79 -10.28 -2.32 -0.85
CA VAL A 79 -9.81 -2.45 -2.24
C VAL A 79 -8.37 -2.97 -2.29
N GLY A 80 -7.47 -2.42 -1.48
CA GLY A 80 -6.07 -2.83 -1.39
C GLY A 80 -5.91 -4.25 -0.86
N GLY A 81 -6.63 -4.59 0.21
CA GLY A 81 -6.69 -5.92 0.78
C GLY A 81 -7.23 -6.95 -0.22
N ALA A 82 -8.36 -6.67 -0.88
CA ALA A 82 -8.93 -7.58 -1.88
C ALA A 82 -7.99 -7.79 -3.07
N SER A 83 -7.32 -6.73 -3.52
CA SER A 83 -6.32 -6.81 -4.60
C SER A 83 -5.14 -7.68 -4.19
N MET A 84 -4.60 -7.50 -2.97
CA MET A 84 -3.49 -8.31 -2.46
C MET A 84 -3.88 -9.76 -2.17
N VAL A 85 -5.08 -10.03 -1.64
CA VAL A 85 -5.59 -11.39 -1.43
C VAL A 85 -5.71 -12.13 -2.76
N ARG A 86 -6.21 -11.46 -3.81
CA ARG A 86 -6.26 -12.04 -5.17
C ARG A 86 -4.86 -12.40 -5.68
N LEU A 87 -3.87 -11.53 -5.45
CA LEU A 87 -2.47 -11.80 -5.80
C LEU A 87 -1.90 -12.99 -5.03
N VAL A 88 -2.11 -13.06 -3.71
CA VAL A 88 -1.65 -14.18 -2.86
C VAL A 88 -2.31 -15.50 -3.25
N ALA A 89 -3.62 -15.49 -3.52
CA ALA A 89 -4.37 -16.69 -3.86
C ALA A 89 -3.90 -17.30 -5.19
N GLN A 90 -3.58 -16.45 -6.17
CA GLN A 90 -3.11 -16.88 -7.49
C GLN A 90 -1.63 -17.31 -7.47
N ALA A 91 -0.81 -16.69 -6.62
CA ALA A 91 0.60 -17.07 -6.42
C ALA A 91 0.81 -18.49 -5.86
N ARG A 92 -0.23 -19.14 -5.32
CA ARG A 92 -0.15 -20.52 -4.80
C ARG A 92 0.07 -21.58 -5.89
N GLY A 93 -0.16 -21.23 -7.17
CA GLY A 93 0.03 -22.13 -8.31
C GLY A 93 1.30 -21.87 -9.14
N ASP A 94 1.92 -20.70 -9.02
CA ASP A 94 2.87 -20.18 -10.02
C ASP A 94 4.35 -20.21 -9.56
N GLY A 95 4.67 -20.94 -8.48
CA GLY A 95 6.06 -21.08 -7.99
C GLY A 95 6.64 -19.82 -7.32
N THR A 96 5.80 -18.88 -6.91
CA THR A 96 6.23 -17.64 -6.24
C THR A 96 7.04 -17.93 -4.96
N PRO A 97 8.21 -17.28 -4.75
CA PRO A 97 9.04 -17.52 -3.57
C PRO A 97 8.28 -17.31 -2.25
N ALA A 98 8.48 -18.20 -1.28
CA ALA A 98 7.77 -18.19 0.00
C ALA A 98 7.88 -16.85 0.74
N SER A 99 9.01 -16.16 0.58
CA SER A 99 9.26 -14.84 1.16
C SER A 99 8.49 -13.69 0.49
N VAL A 100 8.22 -13.75 -0.82
CA VAL A 100 7.32 -12.79 -1.47
C VAL A 100 5.89 -12.98 -0.96
N ARG A 101 5.48 -14.24 -0.78
CA ARG A 101 4.19 -14.58 -0.17
C ARG A 101 4.06 -14.03 1.25
N TRP A 102 5.12 -14.10 2.07
CA TRP A 102 5.11 -13.52 3.42
C TRP A 102 4.95 -11.99 3.41
N ILE A 103 5.63 -11.29 2.49
CA ILE A 103 5.47 -9.84 2.35
C ILE A 103 4.04 -9.49 1.94
N GLN A 104 3.49 -10.20 0.94
CA GLN A 104 2.11 -9.97 0.49
C GLN A 104 1.08 -10.27 1.60
N ALA A 105 1.27 -11.35 2.37
CA ALA A 105 0.44 -11.66 3.52
C ALA A 105 0.55 -10.58 4.60
N GLY A 106 1.76 -10.08 4.87
CA GLY A 106 1.99 -8.92 5.72
C GLY A 106 1.21 -7.69 5.26
N THR A 107 1.21 -7.39 3.95
CA THR A 107 0.43 -6.27 3.39
C THR A 107 -1.07 -6.44 3.61
N VAL A 108 -1.60 -7.67 3.46
CA VAL A 108 -3.02 -7.97 3.74
C VAL A 108 -3.34 -7.70 5.22
N VAL A 109 -2.46 -8.14 6.13
CA VAL A 109 -2.63 -7.90 7.57
C VAL A 109 -2.62 -6.40 7.89
N VAL A 110 -1.73 -5.64 7.27
CA VAL A 110 -1.67 -4.19 7.47
C VAL A 110 -2.93 -3.51 6.94
N TYR A 111 -3.44 -3.87 5.75
CA TYR A 111 -4.73 -3.35 5.26
C TYR A 111 -5.90 -3.72 6.18
N ALA A 112 -5.92 -4.94 6.73
CA ALA A 112 -6.94 -5.32 7.70
C ALA A 112 -6.86 -4.46 8.97
N ALA A 113 -5.65 -4.18 9.47
CA ALA A 113 -5.44 -3.29 10.61
C ALA A 113 -5.94 -1.88 10.32
N VAL A 114 -5.66 -1.33 9.13
CA VAL A 114 -6.19 -0.02 8.71
C VAL A 114 -7.71 -0.01 8.70
N ALA A 115 -8.36 -1.04 8.15
CA ALA A 115 -9.81 -1.12 8.16
C ALA A 115 -10.38 -1.16 9.60
N VAL A 116 -9.73 -1.91 10.51
CA VAL A 116 -10.14 -1.99 11.92
C VAL A 116 -10.00 -0.63 12.62
N ILE A 117 -8.87 0.06 12.45
CA ILE A 117 -8.63 1.37 13.08
C ILE A 117 -9.54 2.45 12.48
N GLY A 118 -9.79 2.45 11.18
CA GLY A 118 -10.75 3.33 10.53
C GLY A 118 -12.18 3.16 11.07
N VAL A 119 -12.61 1.93 11.33
CA VAL A 119 -13.93 1.63 11.91
C VAL A 119 -13.98 1.98 13.40
N ALA A 120 -12.99 1.57 14.18
CA ALA A 120 -12.98 1.68 15.64
C ALA A 120 -11.67 2.32 16.15
N PRO A 121 -11.48 3.64 15.95
CA PRO A 121 -10.26 4.33 16.36
C PRO A 121 -10.10 4.42 17.88
N GLN A 122 -11.14 4.11 18.67
CA GLN A 122 -11.07 4.10 20.14
C GLN A 122 -10.22 2.94 20.69
N ILE A 123 -9.96 1.89 19.90
CA ILE A 123 -9.17 0.73 20.31
C ILE A 123 -7.74 1.14 20.71
N VAL A 124 -7.23 2.23 20.14
CA VAL A 124 -5.86 2.70 20.39
C VAL A 124 -5.79 3.79 21.46
N ALA A 125 -6.93 4.25 21.99
CA ALA A 125 -6.98 5.23 23.07
C ALA A 125 -6.21 4.80 24.34
N PRO A 126 -6.23 3.52 24.77
CA PRO A 126 -5.43 3.06 25.92
C PRO A 126 -3.91 3.19 25.72
N LEU A 127 -3.45 3.26 24.46
CA LEU A 127 -2.04 3.43 24.12
C LEU A 127 -1.59 4.90 24.15
N GLY A 128 -2.50 5.84 24.45
CA GLY A 128 -2.24 7.29 24.39
C GLY A 128 -2.06 7.82 22.97
N LEU A 129 -2.41 7.03 21.94
CA LEU A 129 -2.30 7.41 20.55
C LEU A 129 -3.67 7.77 19.97
N THR A 130 -3.69 8.72 19.06
CA THR A 130 -4.88 9.02 18.25
C THR A 130 -5.01 7.99 17.12
N GLY A 131 -6.24 7.67 16.71
CA GLY A 131 -6.49 6.75 15.59
C GLY A 131 -5.71 7.14 14.33
N ILE A 132 -5.68 8.43 14.02
CA ILE A 132 -4.97 8.97 12.85
C ILE A 132 -3.44 8.82 12.95
N GLN A 133 -2.85 8.87 14.14
CA GLN A 133 -1.41 8.59 14.31
C GLN A 133 -1.10 7.11 14.07
N VAL A 134 -1.98 6.20 14.52
CA VAL A 134 -1.80 4.77 14.26
C VAL A 134 -1.95 4.47 12.77
N GLU A 135 -2.91 5.10 12.10
CA GLU A 135 -3.06 5.01 10.65
C GLU A 135 -1.80 5.48 9.91
N ALA A 136 -1.19 6.60 10.33
CA ALA A 136 0.07 7.07 9.76
C ALA A 136 1.18 6.01 9.86
N LEU A 137 1.31 5.33 11.01
CA LEU A 137 2.27 4.24 11.19
C LEU A 137 1.98 3.04 10.29
N LEU A 138 0.71 2.68 10.13
CA LEU A 138 0.29 1.59 9.24
C LEU A 138 0.59 1.92 7.77
N LEU A 139 0.38 3.18 7.34
CA LEU A 139 0.74 3.61 5.99
C LEU A 139 2.25 3.57 5.75
N ILE A 140 3.07 3.94 6.74
CA ILE A 140 4.54 3.78 6.66
C ILE A 140 4.90 2.30 6.46
N ALA A 141 4.26 1.40 7.21
CA ALA A 141 4.46 -0.03 7.06
C ALA A 141 4.06 -0.53 5.67
N LEU A 142 2.93 -0.07 5.11
CA LEU A 142 2.52 -0.39 3.74
C LEU A 142 3.58 0.02 2.71
N VAL A 143 4.12 1.24 2.83
CA VAL A 143 5.15 1.74 1.90
C VAL A 143 6.45 0.97 2.06
N ALA A 144 6.85 0.61 3.28
CA ALA A 144 8.04 -0.20 3.51
C ALA A 144 7.90 -1.61 2.89
N LEU A 145 6.73 -2.24 3.04
CA LEU A 145 6.42 -3.52 2.39
C LEU A 145 6.40 -3.38 0.86
N GLY A 146 5.84 -2.29 0.34
CA GLY A 146 5.88 -1.96 -1.09
C GLY A 146 7.32 -1.87 -1.61
N HIS A 147 8.21 -1.17 -0.91
CA HIS A 147 9.64 -1.11 -1.26
C HIS A 147 10.30 -2.47 -1.22
N ALA A 148 10.00 -3.29 -0.21
CA ALA A 148 10.52 -4.65 -0.13
C ALA A 148 10.06 -5.51 -1.33
N LEU A 149 8.82 -5.34 -1.79
CA LEU A 149 8.33 -6.00 -3.01
C LEU A 149 9.09 -5.51 -4.25
N VAL A 150 9.27 -4.19 -4.41
CA VAL A 150 10.01 -3.62 -5.56
C VAL A 150 11.46 -4.10 -5.58
N TRP A 151 12.15 -4.04 -4.44
CA TRP A 151 13.54 -4.48 -4.33
C TRP A 151 13.71 -5.92 -4.79
N ARG A 152 12.85 -6.82 -4.29
CA ARG A 152 12.89 -8.23 -4.68
C ARG A 152 12.55 -8.43 -6.15
N PHE A 153 11.54 -7.73 -6.64
CA PHE A 153 11.17 -7.79 -8.04
C PHE A 153 12.33 -7.38 -8.96
N LEU A 154 13.09 -6.35 -8.58
CA LEU A 154 14.24 -5.89 -9.38
C LEU A 154 15.52 -6.74 -9.22
N VAL A 155 15.72 -7.39 -8.07
CA VAL A 155 16.99 -8.08 -7.74
C VAL A 155 16.90 -9.60 -7.85
N THR A 156 15.74 -10.20 -7.62
CA THR A 156 15.59 -11.67 -7.57
C THR A 156 14.85 -12.30 -8.74
N ASP A 157 14.05 -11.53 -9.47
CA ASP A 157 13.58 -12.03 -10.76
C ASP A 157 14.71 -11.76 -11.75
N ASP A 158 15.34 -12.83 -12.26
CA ASP A 158 16.26 -12.74 -13.41
C ASP A 158 15.45 -12.19 -14.58
N VAL A 159 15.36 -10.87 -14.67
CA VAL A 159 14.79 -10.21 -15.83
C VAL A 159 15.85 -10.37 -16.92
N PRO A 160 15.60 -11.19 -17.97
CA PRO A 160 16.55 -11.29 -19.05
C PRO A 160 16.82 -9.88 -19.60
N GLU A 161 18.09 -9.54 -19.81
CA GLU A 161 18.49 -8.28 -20.44
C GLU A 161 17.93 -8.14 -21.87
#